data_AF-A0AAV2YYE3-F1
#
_entry.id   AF-A0AAV2YYE3-F1
#
_cell.length_a   1.000
_cell.length_b   1.000
_cell.length_c   1.000
_cell.angle_alpha   90.00
_cell.angle_beta   90.00
_cell.angle_gamma   90.00
#
_symmetry.space_group_name_H-M   'P 1'
#
loop_
_entity.id
_entity.type
_entity.pdbx_description
1 polymer ?
#
loop_
_entity_poly.entity_id
_entity_poly.type
_entity_poly.pdbx_seq_one_letter_code
_entity_poly.pdbx_strand_id
1 'polypeptide(L)'
;MTLIVMLVGLLSPTIAAWELVKFYRNISVCRDATYAIPSSACIGVGEAPEALGCPKRGDVAVSGCTSALPSFNKTSGLCVARESAVCAMFGRDMWGCVFPSIGCANLTLIT
;
A
#
# COMPACT_ATOMS: atom_id res chain seq x y z
N MET A 1 -21.79 15.68 16.91
CA MET A 1 -22.52 16.95 16.63
C MET A 1 -22.34 17.21 15.14
N THR A 2 -23.34 17.09 14.27
CA THR A 2 -24.75 17.44 14.43
C THR A 2 -25.63 16.68 13.42
N LEU A 3 -26.57 15.90 13.96
CA LEU A 3 -27.97 15.77 13.50
C LEU A 3 -28.37 15.06 12.19
N ILE A 4 -27.52 14.34 11.46
CA ILE A 4 -27.97 13.59 10.26
C ILE A 4 -28.22 12.08 10.53
N VAL A 5 -27.79 11.53 11.67
CA VAL A 5 -27.84 10.06 11.91
C VAL A 5 -29.05 9.61 12.75
N MET A 6 -30.11 10.42 12.89
CA MET A 6 -31.24 10.08 13.79
C MET A 6 -32.48 9.48 13.10
N LEU A 7 -32.45 9.14 11.80
CA LEU A 7 -33.65 8.64 11.10
C LEU A 7 -33.55 7.32 10.34
N VAL A 8 -32.40 6.65 10.32
CA VAL A 8 -32.33 5.25 9.85
C VAL A 8 -32.53 4.30 11.03
N GLY A 9 -33.70 4.44 11.65
CA GLY A 9 -34.21 3.50 12.63
C GLY A 9 -34.85 2.30 11.94
N LEU A 10 -34.65 1.14 12.57
CA LEU A 10 -35.66 0.09 12.71
C LEU A 10 -35.96 -0.72 11.44
N LEU A 11 -35.24 -1.84 11.25
CA LEU A 11 -35.74 -3.18 10.80
C LEU A 11 -34.63 -4.06 10.17
N SER A 12 -33.53 -4.38 10.87
CA SER A 12 -32.77 -5.60 10.51
C SER A 12 -31.87 -6.11 11.65
N PRO A 13 -32.14 -7.30 12.23
CA PRO A 13 -31.29 -7.90 13.26
C PRO A 13 -30.22 -8.89 12.74
N THR A 14 -29.82 -8.89 11.46
CA THR A 14 -29.00 -10.00 10.90
C THR A 14 -27.65 -9.70 10.27
N ILE A 15 -27.06 -8.50 10.36
CA ILE A 15 -25.70 -8.34 9.83
C ILE A 15 -24.84 -7.58 10.83
N ALA A 16 -23.85 -8.30 11.36
CA ALA A 16 -22.68 -7.73 11.97
C ALA A 16 -21.95 -6.90 10.90
N ALA A 17 -22.39 -5.66 10.69
CA ALA A 17 -21.77 -4.71 9.77
C ALA A 17 -20.54 -4.07 10.45
N TRP A 18 -19.65 -4.92 10.96
CA TRP A 18 -18.24 -4.60 11.09
C TRP A 18 -17.49 -5.01 9.82
N GLU A 19 -18.15 -5.32 8.70
CA GLU A 19 -17.50 -5.25 7.38
C GLU A 19 -17.28 -3.77 7.05
N LEU A 20 -16.10 -3.35 7.50
CA LEU A 20 -15.60 -2.02 7.75
C LEU A 20 -15.59 -1.16 6.49
N VAL A 21 -15.76 0.16 6.66
CA VAL A 21 -15.30 1.15 5.69
C VAL A 21 -13.83 0.83 5.38
N LYS A 22 -13.56 0.18 4.24
CA LYS A 22 -12.22 -0.29 3.89
C LYS A 22 -11.38 0.92 3.56
N PHE A 23 -10.50 1.30 4.48
CA PHE A 23 -9.63 2.44 4.29
C PHE A 23 -8.44 2.03 3.41
N TYR A 24 -8.47 2.46 2.16
CA TYR A 24 -7.35 2.25 1.25
C TYR A 24 -6.27 3.30 1.48
N ARG A 25 -5.02 2.84 1.53
CA ARG A 25 -3.85 3.71 1.60
C ARG A 25 -3.06 3.59 0.32
N ASN A 26 -2.69 4.74 -0.23
CA ASN A 26 -1.76 4.81 -1.35
C ASN A 26 -0.33 4.75 -0.81
N ILE A 27 0.45 3.80 -1.30
CA ILE A 27 1.85 3.65 -0.96
C ILE A 27 2.69 3.50 -2.23
N SER A 28 3.76 4.29 -2.31
CA SER A 28 4.74 4.17 -3.38
C SER A 28 5.65 2.98 -3.07
N VAL A 29 5.86 2.12 -4.07
CA VAL A 29 6.92 1.12 -4.01
C VAL A 29 8.17 1.73 -4.63
N CYS A 30 9.29 1.53 -3.96
CA CYS A 30 10.57 2.04 -4.38
C CYS A 30 10.94 1.62 -5.81
N ARG A 31 11.35 2.60 -6.64
CA ARG A 31 11.68 2.44 -8.07
C ARG A 31 10.55 1.83 -8.91
N ASP A 32 9.32 1.92 -8.42
CA ASP A 32 8.12 1.41 -9.07
C ASP A 32 6.96 2.41 -8.88
N ALA A 33 5.73 1.96 -9.10
CA ALA A 33 4.53 2.77 -9.08
C ALA A 33 3.93 2.90 -7.67
N THR A 34 2.81 3.63 -7.58
CA THR A 34 2.00 3.76 -6.36
C THR A 34 0.80 2.83 -6.41
N TYR A 35 0.54 2.12 -5.32
CA TYR A 35 -0.50 1.10 -5.20
C TYR A 35 -1.44 1.44 -4.04
N ALA A 36 -2.71 1.06 -4.16
CA ALA A 36 -3.69 1.20 -3.09
C ALA A 36 -3.82 -0.12 -2.32
N ILE A 37 -3.55 -0.10 -1.01
CA ILE A 37 -3.63 -1.27 -0.14
C ILE A 37 -4.76 -1.13 0.89
N PRO A 38 -5.47 -2.20 1.25
CA PRO A 38 -6.54 -2.17 2.24
C PRO A 38 -6.01 -2.34 3.68
N SER A 39 -4.88 -1.73 3.99
CA SER A 39 -4.22 -1.85 5.30
C SER A 39 -3.41 -0.60 5.62
N SER A 40 -2.99 -0.47 6.88
CA SER A 40 -2.04 0.56 7.28
C SER A 40 -0.71 0.35 6.55
N ALA A 41 -0.20 1.43 5.96
CA ALA A 41 0.93 1.40 5.06
C ALA A 41 2.28 1.44 5.79
N CYS A 42 3.27 0.75 5.24
CA CYS A 42 4.68 0.86 5.65
C CYS A 42 5.23 2.25 5.29
N ILE A 43 5.04 3.21 6.17
CA ILE A 43 5.58 4.57 6.07
C ILE A 43 6.00 4.97 7.47
N GLY A 44 7.20 5.51 7.61
CA GLY A 44 7.66 5.97 8.90
C GLY A 44 9.12 6.36 8.89
N VAL A 45 9.54 6.96 10.00
CA VAL A 45 10.94 7.23 10.31
C VAL A 45 11.28 6.70 11.71
N GLY A 46 12.53 6.30 11.92
CA GLY A 46 13.02 5.76 13.19
C GLY A 46 13.18 4.24 13.19
N GLU A 47 13.26 3.65 14.38
CA GLU A 47 13.64 2.24 14.59
C GLU A 47 12.62 1.23 14.05
N ALA A 48 11.34 1.60 14.00
CA ALA A 48 10.27 0.74 13.47
C ALA A 48 9.14 1.58 12.85
N PRO A 49 8.46 1.06 11.81
CA PRO A 49 7.29 1.72 11.24
C PRO A 49 6.04 1.40 12.06
N GLU A 50 5.03 2.26 11.96
CA GLU A 50 3.72 2.02 12.60
C GLU A 50 2.98 0.81 12.01
N ALA A 51 3.30 0.43 10.78
CA ALA A 51 2.69 -0.70 10.08
C ALA A 51 3.63 -1.29 9.02
N LEU A 52 3.32 -2.51 8.57
CA LEU A 52 4.11 -3.26 7.58
C LEU A 52 3.37 -3.46 6.25
N GLY A 53 2.24 -2.78 6.03
CA GLY A 53 1.42 -2.98 4.85
C GLY A 53 2.14 -2.57 3.57
N CYS A 54 2.26 -3.52 2.65
CA CYS A 54 2.81 -3.35 1.31
C CYS A 54 1.98 -4.10 0.25
N PRO A 55 2.03 -3.67 -1.01
CA PRO A 55 1.31 -4.32 -2.11
C PRO A 55 1.67 -5.79 -2.29
N LYS A 56 0.70 -6.60 -2.70
CA LYS A 56 0.87 -8.01 -3.01
C LYS A 56 1.05 -8.21 -4.51
N ARG A 57 1.60 -9.36 -4.87
CA ARG A 57 1.69 -9.78 -6.28
C ARG A 57 0.32 -9.70 -6.94
N GLY A 58 0.26 -9.08 -8.12
CA GLY A 58 -0.97 -8.91 -8.89
C GLY A 58 -1.73 -7.62 -8.61
N ASP A 59 -1.38 -6.86 -7.56
CA ASP A 59 -1.97 -5.55 -7.32
C ASP A 59 -1.67 -4.61 -8.49
N VAL A 60 -2.68 -3.86 -8.93
CA VAL A 60 -2.55 -2.89 -10.02
C VAL A 60 -2.25 -1.51 -9.42
N ALA A 61 -1.27 -0.82 -10.00
CA ALA A 61 -0.91 0.52 -9.58
C ALA A 61 -2.06 1.51 -9.84
N VAL A 62 -2.27 2.44 -8.90
CA VAL A 62 -3.27 3.51 -9.00
C VAL A 62 -2.67 4.83 -9.50
N SER A 63 -1.34 4.98 -9.46
CA SER A 63 -0.65 6.19 -9.91
C SER A 63 0.83 5.94 -10.21
N GLY A 64 1.45 6.84 -10.96
CA GLY A 64 2.90 6.83 -11.25
C GLY A 64 3.35 5.77 -12.25
N CYS A 65 2.41 5.10 -12.94
CA CYS A 65 2.77 4.07 -13.90
C CYS A 65 3.36 4.66 -15.19
N THR A 66 4.54 4.21 -15.58
CA THR A 66 5.19 4.58 -16.85
C THR A 66 5.85 3.36 -17.49
N SER A 67 6.09 3.42 -18.80
CA SER A 67 6.69 2.31 -19.56
C SER A 67 8.14 1.98 -19.19
N ALA A 68 8.81 2.88 -18.46
CA ALA A 68 10.14 2.67 -17.91
C ALA A 68 10.13 1.85 -16.62
N LEU A 69 8.96 1.65 -15.98
CA LEU A 69 8.88 0.95 -14.72
C LEU A 69 8.97 -0.57 -14.88
N PRO A 70 9.60 -1.26 -13.92
CA PRO A 70 9.74 -2.71 -14.00
C PRO A 70 8.40 -3.46 -13.96
N SER A 71 7.40 -2.96 -13.23
CA SER A 71 6.05 -3.52 -13.16
C SER A 71 5.18 -3.28 -14.40
N PHE A 72 5.64 -2.46 -15.36
CA PHE A 72 4.85 -2.12 -16.54
C PHE A 72 4.64 -3.33 -17.45
N ASN A 73 3.37 -3.66 -17.68
CA ASN A 73 2.96 -4.67 -18.64
C ASN A 73 2.67 -4.02 -19.99
N LYS A 74 3.48 -4.34 -21.00
CA LYS A 74 3.35 -3.78 -22.36
C LYS A 74 2.04 -4.14 -23.05
N THR A 75 1.43 -5.26 -22.70
CA THR A 75 0.17 -5.73 -23.31
C THR A 75 -1.03 -4.98 -22.75
N SER A 76 -1.10 -4.77 -21.44
CA SER A 76 -2.22 -4.05 -20.81
C SER A 76 -2.01 -2.55 -20.71
N GLY A 77 -0.77 -2.06 -20.80
CA GLY A 77 -0.42 -0.66 -20.54
C GLY A 77 -0.50 -0.28 -19.06
N LEU A 78 -0.60 -1.26 -18.16
CA LEU A 78 -0.75 -1.05 -16.71
C LEU A 78 0.47 -1.56 -15.96
N CYS A 79 0.71 -0.99 -14.78
CA CYS A 79 1.73 -1.47 -13.86
C CYS A 79 1.09 -2.45 -12.89
N VAL A 80 1.58 -3.69 -12.90
CA VAL A 80 1.09 -4.76 -12.03
C VAL A 80 2.25 -5.26 -11.18
N ALA A 81 2.05 -5.32 -9.86
CA ALA A 81 3.05 -5.79 -8.91
C ALA A 81 3.49 -7.22 -9.28
N ARG A 82 4.77 -7.36 -9.66
CA ARG A 82 5.31 -8.64 -10.17
C ARG A 82 5.54 -9.66 -9.07
N GLU A 83 5.75 -9.18 -7.85
CA GLU A 83 5.91 -9.95 -6.63
C GLU A 83 5.28 -9.19 -5.46
N SER A 84 5.24 -9.79 -4.28
CA SER A 84 4.80 -9.07 -3.07
C SER A 84 5.92 -8.16 -2.59
N ALA A 85 5.62 -6.88 -2.36
CA ALA A 85 6.57 -5.97 -1.76
C ALA A 85 6.73 -6.27 -0.26
N VAL A 86 7.91 -5.94 0.26
CA VAL A 86 8.25 -6.05 1.68
C VAL A 86 8.50 -4.66 2.25
N CYS A 87 8.14 -4.47 3.52
CA CYS A 87 8.45 -3.26 4.26
C CYS A 87 9.93 -3.32 4.66
N ALA A 88 10.72 -2.36 4.20
CA ALA A 88 12.15 -2.30 4.45
C ALA A 88 12.58 -0.88 4.80
N MET A 89 13.67 -0.79 5.54
CA MET A 89 14.33 0.45 5.90
C MET A 89 15.34 0.83 4.81
N PHE A 90 15.30 2.08 4.35
CA PHE A 90 16.26 2.67 3.42
C PHE A 90 16.87 3.94 4.01
N GLY A 91 18.17 4.16 3.75
CA GLY A 91 18.93 5.29 4.29
C GLY A 91 19.05 5.32 5.82
N ARG A 92 19.10 6.53 6.40
CA ARG A 92 19.14 6.79 7.85
C ARG A 92 17.71 6.81 8.39
N ASP A 93 17.13 5.64 8.59
CA ASP A 93 15.89 5.46 9.35
C ASP A 93 14.59 5.84 8.65
N MET A 94 14.46 5.57 7.34
CA MET A 94 13.18 5.71 6.63
C MET A 94 12.62 4.36 6.23
N TRP A 95 11.33 4.12 6.46
CA TRP A 95 10.64 2.88 6.10
C TRP A 95 9.77 3.04 4.86
N GLY A 96 9.74 2.01 4.02
CA GLY A 96 8.80 1.92 2.90
C GLY A 96 8.83 0.59 2.16
N CYS A 97 7.99 0.47 1.15
CA CYS A 97 7.84 -0.77 0.41
C CYS A 97 8.88 -0.92 -0.70
N VAL A 98 9.45 -2.12 -0.82
CA VAL A 98 10.38 -2.48 -1.88
C VAL A 98 10.03 -3.85 -2.46
N PHE A 99 10.22 -4.01 -3.77
CA PHE A 99 10.19 -5.33 -4.41
C PHE A 99 11.54 -6.03 -4.21
N PRO A 100 11.61 -7.20 -3.55
CA PRO A 100 12.86 -7.89 -3.25
C PRO A 100 13.79 -8.10 -4.46
N SER A 101 13.24 -8.39 -5.65
CA SER A 101 14.05 -8.61 -6.86
C SER A 101 14.69 -7.34 -7.43
N ILE A 102 14.20 -6.16 -7.05
CA ILE A 102 14.65 -4.87 -7.59
C ILE A 102 15.50 -4.11 -6.58
N GLY A 103 15.11 -4.20 -5.29
CA GLY A 103 15.71 -3.42 -4.21
C GLY A 103 15.48 -1.91 -4.32
N CYS A 104 16.03 -1.18 -3.35
CA CYS A 104 16.10 0.28 -3.35
C CYS A 104 17.54 0.75 -3.52
N ALA A 105 17.73 1.88 -4.22
CA ALA A 105 19.01 2.57 -4.17
C ALA A 105 19.19 3.14 -2.75
N ASN A 106 20.33 2.85 -2.11
CA ASN A 106 20.66 3.25 -0.73
C ASN A 106 19.98 2.43 0.39
N LEU A 107 19.96 1.10 0.25
CA LEU A 107 19.89 0.20 1.41
C LEU A 107 21.20 0.38 2.20
N THR A 108 21.19 1.27 3.20
CA THR A 108 22.18 1.15 4.27
C THR A 108 21.71 -0.07 5.07
N LEU A 109 22.25 -1.25 4.75
CA LEU A 109 22.04 -2.43 5.57
C LEU A 109 22.73 -2.12 6.90
N ILE A 110 21.96 -1.65 7.88
CA ILE A 110 22.41 -1.60 9.26
C ILE A 110 22.35 -3.06 9.72
N THR A 111 23.44 -3.78 9.48
CA THR A 111 23.70 -5.12 10.03
C THR A 111 24.05 -5.03 11.50
#